data_AF-A0A3M6XJ19-F1
#
_entry.id   AF-A0A3M6XJ19-F1
#
_cell.length_a   1.000
_cell.length_b   1.000
_cell.length_c   1.000
_cell.angle_alpha   90.00
_cell.angle_beta   90.00
_cell.angle_gamma   90.00
#
_symmetry.space_group_name_H-M   'P 1'
#
loop_
_entity.id
_entity.type
_entity.pdbx_description
1 polymer ?
#
loop_
_entity_poly.entity_id
_entity_poly.type
_entity_poly.pdbx_seq_one_letter_code
_entity_poly.pdbx_strand_id
1 'polypeptide(L)'
;RFRGEHALRRYPTGEERCIACKLCEAICPAQAITIEAEEREDGSRRTTRYDIDMTKCIYCGFCQESCPVDAIVEGPNAEYATETREELLYNKEKLLANGDKWEPELAAIARADAPYR
;
A
#
# COMPACT_ATOMS: atom_id res chain seq x y z
N ARG A 1 -8.31 -13.08 -2.38
CA ARG A 1 -6.92 -13.36 -2.81
C ARG A 1 -6.58 -12.80 -4.20
N PHE A 2 -7.49 -12.10 -4.88
CA PHE A 2 -7.12 -11.32 -6.07
C PHE A 2 -6.09 -10.23 -5.68
N ARG A 3 -5.26 -9.83 -6.64
CA ARG A 3 -4.19 -8.84 -6.48
C ARG A 3 -4.35 -7.74 -7.53
N GLY A 4 -4.76 -6.55 -7.11
CA GLY A 4 -5.07 -5.42 -7.97
C GLY A 4 -4.43 -4.11 -7.53
N GLU A 5 -5.18 -3.02 -7.67
CA GLU A 5 -4.74 -1.66 -7.32
C GLU A 5 -4.26 -1.59 -5.87
N HIS A 6 -3.12 -0.96 -5.65
CA HIS A 6 -2.50 -0.85 -4.34
C HIS A 6 -3.20 0.20 -3.47
N ALA A 7 -3.24 -0.05 -2.16
CA ALA A 7 -3.84 0.83 -1.18
C ALA A 7 -3.04 0.85 0.13
N LEU A 8 -2.90 2.03 0.73
CA LEU A 8 -2.38 2.20 2.09
C LEU A 8 -3.54 2.34 3.07
N ARG A 9 -3.60 1.46 4.07
CA ARG A 9 -4.68 1.39 5.04
C ARG A 9 -4.40 2.20 6.31
N ARG A 10 -5.48 2.55 7.01
CA ARG A 10 -5.47 3.19 8.32
C ARG A 10 -5.97 2.25 9.40
N TYR A 11 -5.67 2.57 10.64
CA TYR A 11 -6.36 2.02 11.80
C TYR A 11 -7.77 2.63 11.90
N PRO A 12 -8.69 1.99 12.65
CA PRO A 12 -10.02 2.57 12.92
C PRO A 12 -9.99 3.95 13.57
N THR A 13 -8.86 4.34 14.17
CA THR A 13 -8.61 5.67 14.74
C THR A 13 -8.33 6.74 13.69
N GLY A 14 -8.14 6.36 12.42
CA GLY A 14 -7.72 7.25 11.33
C GLY A 14 -6.20 7.36 11.16
N GLU A 15 -5.41 6.85 12.10
CA GLU A 15 -3.95 6.86 12.00
C GLU A 15 -3.48 5.90 10.90
N GLU A 16 -2.50 6.31 10.11
CA GLU A 16 -1.94 5.43 9.08
C GLU A 16 -1.22 4.23 9.68
N ARG A 17 -1.37 3.05 9.07
CA ARG A 17 -0.75 1.83 9.58
C ARG A 17 0.76 1.78 9.32
N CYS A 18 1.23 2.44 8.27
CA CYS A 18 2.61 2.35 7.82
C CYS A 18 3.58 2.91 8.88
N ILE A 19 4.51 2.07 9.33
CA ILE A 19 5.56 2.42 10.31
C ILE A 19 6.93 2.66 9.67
N ALA A 20 6.98 2.85 8.35
CA ALA A 20 8.22 3.12 7.60
C ALA A 20 9.34 2.07 7.79
N CYS A 21 8.99 0.79 7.94
CA CYS A 21 9.97 -0.30 8.14
C CYS A 21 10.78 -0.66 6.88
N LYS A 22 10.36 -0.19 5.69
CA LYS A 22 10.99 -0.44 4.38
C LYS A 22 11.08 -1.91 3.94
N LEU A 23 10.37 -2.83 4.60
CA LEU A 23 10.35 -4.25 4.21
C LEU A 23 9.74 -4.46 2.82
N CYS A 24 8.64 -3.77 2.52
CA CYS A 24 7.99 -3.82 1.21
C CYS A 24 8.88 -3.29 0.08
N GLU A 25 9.67 -2.24 0.34
CA GLU A 25 10.68 -1.71 -0.59
C GLU A 25 11.80 -2.74 -0.82
N ALA A 26 12.31 -3.36 0.25
CA ALA A 26 13.39 -4.34 0.18
C ALA A 26 12.99 -5.63 -0.55
N ILE A 27 11.75 -6.11 -0.35
CA ILE A 27 11.29 -7.38 -0.96
C ILE A 27 10.77 -7.20 -2.39
N CYS A 28 10.54 -5.96 -2.85
CA CYS A 28 9.93 -5.71 -4.15
C CYS A 28 10.86 -6.20 -5.28
N PRO A 29 10.48 -7.27 -6.03
CA PRO A 29 11.38 -7.85 -7.03
C PRO A 29 11.61 -6.92 -8.23
N ALA A 30 10.64 -6.04 -8.52
CA ALA A 30 10.72 -5.07 -9.60
C ALA A 30 11.27 -3.70 -9.16
N GLN A 31 11.62 -3.53 -7.89
CA GLN A 31 12.07 -2.25 -7.31
C GLN A 31 11.13 -1.08 -7.67
N ALA A 32 9.82 -1.34 -7.60
CA ALA A 32 8.77 -0.38 -7.96
C ALA A 32 8.44 0.61 -6.83
N ILE A 33 8.86 0.31 -5.59
CA ILE A 33 8.52 1.05 -4.38
C ILE A 33 9.69 1.94 -3.98
N THR A 34 9.41 3.20 -3.62
CA THR A 34 10.40 4.14 -3.07
C THR A 34 9.87 4.76 -1.78
N ILE A 35 10.63 4.64 -0.68
CA ILE A 35 10.20 5.11 0.64
C ILE A 35 11.23 6.05 1.26
N GLU A 36 10.76 7.18 1.76
CA GLU A 36 11.52 8.08 2.65
C GLU A 36 10.73 8.28 3.93
N ALA A 37 11.44 8.44 5.05
CA ALA A 37 10.82 8.46 6.36
C ALA A 37 11.57 9.36 7.32
N GLU A 38 10.80 10.05 8.15
CA GLU A 38 11.27 10.98 9.15
C GLU A 38 10.50 10.75 10.46
N GLU A 39 11.02 11.32 11.55
CA GLU A 39 10.32 11.36 12.82
C GLU A 39 9.33 12.53 12.82
N ARG A 40 8.06 12.26 13.16
CA ARG A 40 7.04 13.30 13.33
C ARG A 40 7.23 14.00 14.68
N GLU A 41 6.54 15.14 14.85
CA GLU A 41 6.54 15.92 16.09
C GLU A 41 6.06 15.13 17.33
N ASP A 42 5.23 14.10 17.12
CA ASP A 42 4.74 13.21 18.17
C ASP A 42 5.72 12.08 18.54
N GLY A 43 6.92 12.07 17.96
CA GLY A 43 7.95 11.04 18.13
C GLY A 43 7.67 9.76 17.32
N SER A 44 6.60 9.73 16.52
CA SER A 44 6.29 8.57 15.69
C SER A 44 7.11 8.58 14.39
N ARG A 45 7.66 7.42 14.01
CA ARG A 45 8.33 7.26 12.71
C ARG A 45 7.30 7.02 11.62
N ARG A 46 7.29 7.87 10.59
CA ARG A 46 6.32 7.82 9.48
C ARG A 46 6.96 8.15 8.15
N THR A 47 6.28 7.75 7.08
CA THR A 47 6.78 8.00 5.73
C THR A 47 6.49 9.44 5.31
N THR A 48 7.50 10.14 4.83
CA THR A 48 7.35 11.42 4.13
C THR A 48 7.08 11.18 2.65
N ARG A 49 7.66 10.10 2.11
CA ARG A 49 7.46 9.64 0.74
C ARG A 49 7.14 8.16 0.72
N TYR A 50 6.14 7.79 -0.07
CA TYR A 50 5.81 6.40 -0.36
C TYR A 50 5.26 6.35 -1.77
N ASP A 51 6.13 6.05 -2.73
CA ASP A 51 5.76 6.02 -4.13
C ASP A 51 5.77 4.59 -4.65
N ILE A 52 4.84 4.28 -5.56
CA ILE A 52 4.82 3.03 -6.32
C ILE A 52 4.69 3.37 -7.81
N ASP A 53 5.67 2.95 -8.59
CA ASP A 53 5.56 2.95 -10.06
C ASP A 53 4.74 1.74 -10.50
N MET A 54 3.45 1.96 -10.80
CA MET A 54 2.53 0.89 -11.22
C MET A 54 2.89 0.29 -12.58
N THR A 55 3.76 0.95 -13.35
CA THR A 55 4.30 0.43 -14.63
C THR A 55 5.47 -0.53 -14.43
N LYS A 56 6.13 -0.48 -13.27
CA LYS A 56 7.15 -1.46 -12.85
C LYS A 56 6.56 -2.59 -12.02
N CYS A 57 5.51 -2.29 -11.24
CA CYS A 57 4.88 -3.28 -10.39
C CYS A 57 4.37 -4.48 -11.21
N ILE A 58 4.64 -5.69 -10.70
CA ILE A 58 4.21 -6.95 -11.32
C ILE A 58 3.06 -7.64 -10.57
N TYR A 59 2.43 -6.94 -9.61
CA TYR A 59 1.27 -7.41 -8.84
C TYR A 59 1.46 -8.79 -8.19
N CYS A 60 2.64 -9.02 -7.61
CA CYS A 60 2.99 -10.31 -7.02
C CYS A 60 2.47 -10.50 -5.58
N GLY A 61 2.12 -9.42 -4.87
CA GLY A 61 1.67 -9.46 -3.48
C GLY A 61 2.72 -9.61 -2.39
N PHE A 62 4.02 -9.64 -2.72
CA PHE A 62 5.08 -9.72 -1.69
C PHE A 62 5.09 -8.49 -0.76
N CYS A 63 4.72 -7.31 -1.26
CA CYS A 63 4.56 -6.12 -0.42
C CYS A 63 3.49 -6.31 0.65
N GLN A 64 2.37 -6.95 0.32
CA GLN A 64 1.28 -7.25 1.25
C GLN A 64 1.68 -8.31 2.27
N GLU A 65 2.42 -9.35 1.86
CA GLU A 65 2.84 -10.45 2.74
C GLU A 65 3.99 -10.05 3.68
N SER A 66 4.87 -9.16 3.23
CA SER A 66 5.98 -8.66 4.04
C SER A 66 5.57 -7.58 5.05
N CYS A 67 4.37 -7.01 4.92
CA CYS A 67 3.96 -5.90 5.77
C CYS A 67 3.55 -6.41 7.17
N PRO A 68 4.25 -6.01 8.25
CA PRO A 68 3.98 -6.54 9.59
C PRO A 68 2.71 -5.96 10.25
N VAL A 69 2.07 -4.98 9.62
CA VAL A 69 0.99 -4.16 10.19
C VAL A 69 -0.19 -4.00 9.22
N ASP A 70 -0.22 -4.78 8.14
CA ASP A 70 -1.22 -4.70 7.06
C ASP A 70 -1.43 -3.27 6.51
N ALA A 71 -0.34 -2.51 6.37
CA ALA A 71 -0.39 -1.14 5.87
C ALA A 71 -0.59 -1.10 4.35
N ILE A 72 0.29 -1.77 3.59
CA ILE A 72 0.18 -1.87 2.13
C ILE A 72 -0.56 -3.15 1.77
N VAL A 73 -1.61 -3.03 0.96
CA VAL A 73 -2.41 -4.16 0.48
C VAL A 73 -2.74 -3.99 -1.01
N GLU A 74 -2.99 -5.10 -1.68
CA GLU A 74 -3.53 -5.13 -3.04
C GLU A 74 -5.04 -5.33 -2.98
N GLY A 75 -5.78 -4.35 -3.48
CA GLY A 75 -7.24 -4.35 -3.49
C GLY A 75 -7.85 -5.17 -4.62
N PRO A 76 -9.19 -5.25 -4.65
CA PRO A 76 -9.92 -5.97 -5.70
C PRO A 76 -9.99 -5.21 -7.04
N ASN A 77 -9.63 -3.91 -7.06
CA ASN A 77 -9.80 -3.09 -8.24
C ASN A 77 -8.79 -3.46 -9.34
N ALA A 78 -9.29 -3.72 -10.54
CA ALA A 78 -8.51 -3.91 -11.76
C ALA A 78 -8.77 -2.81 -12.80
N GLU A 79 -9.79 -1.98 -12.58
CA GLU A 79 -10.30 -0.99 -13.52
C GLU A 79 -9.76 0.39 -13.15
N TYR A 80 -8.49 0.61 -13.41
CA TYR A 80 -7.79 1.90 -13.17
C TYR A 80 -6.87 2.25 -14.35
N ALA A 81 -7.25 1.83 -15.56
CA ALA A 81 -6.56 2.28 -16.77
C ALA A 81 -6.61 3.80 -16.86
N THR A 82 -5.49 4.40 -17.26
CA THR A 82 -5.30 5.84 -17.38
C THR A 82 -4.85 6.18 -18.79
N GLU A 83 -5.02 7.44 -19.18
CA GLU A 83 -4.63 7.92 -20.51
C GLU A 83 -3.15 8.29 -20.57
N THR A 84 -2.57 8.68 -19.43
CA THR A 84 -1.14 9.04 -19.33
C THR A 84 -0.38 8.09 -18.40
N ARG A 85 0.94 8.00 -18.62
CA ARG A 85 1.85 7.17 -17.82
C ARG A 85 2.05 7.76 -16.42
N GLU A 86 2.06 9.08 -16.32
CA GLU A 86 2.30 9.82 -15.09
C GLU A 86 1.22 9.56 -14.05
N GLU A 87 -0.02 9.32 -14.49
CA GLU A 87 -1.12 8.92 -13.61
C GLU A 87 -0.86 7.57 -12.93
N LEU A 88 -0.03 6.69 -13.51
CA LEU A 88 0.37 5.40 -12.95
C LEU A 88 1.58 5.49 -11.99
N LEU A 89 2.09 6.69 -11.73
CA LEU A 89 3.12 6.94 -10.73
C LEU A 89 2.44 7.37 -9.43
N TYR A 90 2.08 6.38 -8.62
CA TYR A 90 1.28 6.63 -7.42
C TYR A 90 2.17 7.15 -6.31
N ASN A 91 1.74 8.25 -5.69
CA ASN A 91 2.36 8.79 -4.48
C ASN A 91 1.60 8.34 -3.22
N LYS A 92 2.11 8.73 -2.06
CA LYS A 92 1.55 8.36 -0.76
C LYS A 92 0.07 8.77 -0.62
N GLU A 93 -0.27 9.97 -1.08
CA GLU A 93 -1.62 10.52 -0.97
C GLU A 93 -2.62 9.72 -1.81
N LYS A 94 -2.27 9.38 -3.05
CA LYS A 94 -3.08 8.55 -3.94
C LYS A 94 -3.31 7.16 -3.33
N LEU A 95 -2.28 6.54 -2.75
CA LEU A 95 -2.39 5.24 -2.10
C LEU A 95 -3.27 5.28 -0.84
N LEU A 96 -3.18 6.34 -0.03
CA LEU A 96 -4.05 6.53 1.12
C LEU A 96 -5.50 6.77 0.69
N ALA A 97 -5.73 7.61 -0.32
CA ALA A 97 -7.05 7.84 -0.88
C ALA A 97 -7.69 6.55 -1.43
N ASN A 98 -6.88 5.69 -2.06
CA ASN A 98 -7.33 4.36 -2.48
C ASN A 98 -7.70 3.48 -1.28
N GLY A 99 -6.92 3.52 -0.20
CA GLY A 99 -7.25 2.82 1.05
C GLY A 99 -8.55 3.32 1.66
N ASP A 100 -8.71 4.63 1.78
CA ASP A 100 -9.93 5.24 2.32
C ASP A 100 -11.17 4.91 1.45
N LYS A 101 -11.00 4.84 0.12
CA LYS A 101 -12.06 4.47 -0.82
C LYS A 101 -12.49 3.00 -0.69
N TRP A 102 -11.54 2.08 -0.53
CA TRP A 102 -11.78 0.63 -0.60
C TRP A 102 -11.74 -0.08 0.76
N GLU A 103 -11.58 0.63 1.89
CA GLU A 103 -11.41 0.02 3.21
C GLU A 103 -12.51 -1.01 3.59
N PRO A 104 -13.81 -0.79 3.30
CA PRO A 104 -14.83 -1.80 3.61
C PRO A 104 -14.56 -3.15 2.93
N GLU A 105 -14.23 -3.12 1.63
CA GLU A 105 -13.89 -4.30 0.84
C GLU A 105 -12.55 -4.91 1.28
N LEU A 106 -11.52 -4.08 1.49
CA LEU A 106 -10.20 -4.51 1.95
C LEU A 106 -10.30 -5.22 3.30
N ALA A 107 -11.07 -4.67 4.24
CA ALA A 107 -11.29 -5.27 5.56
C ALA A 107 -12.11 -6.56 5.50
N ALA A 108 -13.06 -6.67 4.57
CA ALA A 108 -13.80 -7.92 4.33
C ALA A 108 -12.87 -9.01 3.76
N ILE A 109 -12.04 -8.67 2.77
CA ILE A 109 -11.07 -9.58 2.15
C ILE A 109 -10.04 -10.04 3.18
N ALA A 110 -9.47 -9.12 3.97
CA ALA A 110 -8.49 -9.44 5.00
C ALA A 110 -9.05 -10.42 6.05
N ARG A 111 -10.29 -10.19 6.52
CA ARG A 111 -10.96 -11.11 7.46
C ARG A 111 -11.19 -12.50 6.87
N ALA A 112 -11.54 -12.58 5.59
CA ALA A 112 -11.76 -13.85 4.91
C ALA A 112 -10.44 -14.61 4.66
N ASP A 113 -9.33 -13.90 4.45
CA ASP A 113 -8.02 -14.50 4.14
C ASP A 113 -7.16 -14.80 5.38
N ALA A 114 -7.45 -14.18 6.53
CA ALA A 114 -6.70 -14.32 7.78
C ALA A 114 -6.41 -15.76 8.23
N PRO A 115 -7.29 -16.77 8.06
CA PRO A 115 -6.97 -18.15 8.44
C PRO A 115 -5.86 -18.81 7.63
N TYR A 116 -5.43 -18.19 6.53
CA TYR A 116 -4.49 -18.76 5.57
C TYR A 116 -3.19 -17.95 5.45
N ARG A 117 -3.01 -16.97 6.33
CA ARG A 117 -1.88 -16.04 6.38
C ARG A 117 -1.36 -15.88 7.80
#